data_AF-A0A965M3G8-F1
#
_entry.id   AF-A0A965M3G8-F1
#
_cell.length_a   1.000
_cell.length_b   1.000
_cell.length_c   1.000
_cell.angle_alpha   90.00
_cell.angle_beta   90.00
_cell.angle_gamma   90.00
#
_symmetry.space_group_name_H-M   'P 1'
#
loop_
_entity.id
_entity.type
_entity.pdbx_description
1 polymer ?
#
loop_
_entity_poly.entity_id
_entity_poly.type
_entity_poly.pdbx_seq_one_letter_code
_entity_poly.pdbx_strand_id
1 'polypeptide(L)'
;MRKMGKVMMGLGVLVLLAGWWFSGQIGGMAQAKEKKGAPAMVKVRLMKEDGKPGSVREVPKVVKSDKEWAARLTIEQFRIGRTEGTERAFCGVFHDNHRKGVYFCAGCGLPLFFSGDKFDSGTGWPSFFQPFAEENIGEQTDSALGMTRTEVHCVRCDMHLGHVFPDGPKPTGLRYCINSAVLSFQEEGPAPGVETIYLGAGCFWGVEEVFAQFPGTKSTEVGYAGGETKNPTYESVCSHTTGHAEVLKLDYETKKTDTAKVLEYFFKIHDPTTLNRQGPDVGDQYRSAIFFTRPEQEEVAREVIDKLTAKKEFSRLIVTQVDLAGPYTKAEEYHQKYFQKHGGGGCHVPR
;
A
#
# COMPACT_ATOMS: atom_id res chain seq x y z
N MET A 1 -65.38 -21.61 25.76
CA MET A 1 -66.27 -21.92 24.62
C MET A 1 -67.51 -21.03 24.68
N ARG A 2 -67.64 -20.04 23.79
CA ARG A 2 -68.90 -19.32 23.46
C ARG A 2 -68.87 -18.99 21.97
N LYS A 3 -70.02 -19.05 21.29
CA LYS A 3 -70.17 -18.99 19.83
C LYS A 3 -71.04 -17.79 19.41
N MET A 4 -70.67 -17.20 18.26
CA MET A 4 -71.53 -16.64 17.19
C MET A 4 -72.41 -15.38 17.43
N GLY A 5 -72.40 -14.51 16.41
CA GLY A 5 -73.33 -13.38 16.19
C GLY A 5 -72.62 -12.15 15.57
N LYS A 6 -72.32 -12.10 14.25
CA LYS A 6 -73.15 -11.72 13.07
C LYS A 6 -73.41 -10.21 12.86
N VAL A 7 -73.31 -9.80 11.56
CA VAL A 7 -73.99 -8.66 10.86
C VAL A 7 -73.41 -7.24 11.14
N MET A 8 -73.15 -6.33 10.17
CA MET A 8 -73.21 -6.39 8.68
C MET A 8 -72.34 -5.33 7.94
N MET A 9 -71.87 -5.69 6.73
CA MET A 9 -71.77 -4.97 5.43
C MET A 9 -71.38 -3.47 5.27
N GLY A 10 -70.56 -3.22 4.24
CA GLY A 10 -70.22 -1.89 3.70
C GLY A 10 -69.46 -1.96 2.36
N LEU A 11 -70.11 -2.51 1.33
CA LEU A 11 -69.93 -2.37 -0.15
C LEU A 11 -68.60 -1.86 -0.77
N GLY A 12 -68.13 -2.57 -1.81
CA GLY A 12 -67.11 -2.07 -2.76
C GLY A 12 -66.67 -3.13 -3.78
N VAL A 13 -67.40 -3.27 -4.89
CA VAL A 13 -67.15 -4.28 -5.95
C VAL A 13 -66.25 -3.72 -7.06
N LEU A 14 -65.23 -4.47 -7.48
CA LEU A 14 -64.93 -4.68 -8.91
C LEU A 14 -63.99 -5.88 -9.14
N VAL A 15 -64.13 -6.53 -10.30
CA VAL A 15 -63.62 -7.88 -10.60
C VAL A 15 -63.11 -7.91 -12.05
N LEU A 16 -61.87 -8.39 -12.26
CA LEU A 16 -61.28 -8.90 -13.52
C LEU A 16 -61.16 -7.89 -14.71
N LEU A 17 -60.05 -7.77 -15.46
CA LEU A 17 -59.21 -8.81 -16.08
C LEU A 17 -57.96 -8.21 -16.76
N ALA A 18 -56.92 -9.04 -16.95
CA ALA A 18 -55.86 -8.99 -17.98
C ALA A 18 -54.88 -7.78 -18.06
N GLY A 19 -53.63 -8.04 -18.49
CA GLY A 19 -52.71 -6.95 -18.91
C GLY A 19 -51.23 -7.14 -18.57
N TRP A 20 -50.60 -8.13 -19.16
CA TRP A 20 -49.15 -8.33 -19.34
C TRP A 20 -48.26 -7.05 -19.45
N TRP A 21 -47.03 -7.16 -18.92
CA TRP A 21 -45.80 -6.34 -19.08
C TRP A 21 -45.42 -5.36 -17.96
N PHE A 22 -44.46 -5.77 -17.13
CA PHE A 22 -43.26 -4.95 -16.84
C PHE A 22 -42.09 -5.84 -16.36
N SER A 23 -41.32 -6.36 -17.30
CA SER A 23 -40.04 -7.02 -17.05
C SER A 23 -38.97 -5.94 -16.88
N GLY A 24 -38.50 -5.69 -15.65
CA GLY A 24 -37.54 -4.61 -15.35
C GLY A 24 -36.42 -5.09 -14.44
N GLN A 25 -35.27 -5.38 -15.04
CA GLN A 25 -34.07 -5.98 -14.43
C GLN A 25 -33.69 -5.41 -13.04
N ILE A 26 -33.85 -6.22 -11.99
CA ILE A 26 -32.98 -6.12 -10.80
C ILE A 26 -31.71 -6.91 -11.14
N GLY A 27 -30.77 -6.26 -11.83
CA GLY A 27 -29.49 -6.86 -12.19
C GLY A 27 -28.74 -7.29 -10.93
N GLY A 28 -28.40 -8.58 -10.85
CA GLY A 28 -27.85 -9.15 -9.63
C GLY A 28 -26.50 -8.53 -9.24
N MET A 29 -26.36 -8.18 -7.96
CA MET A 29 -25.05 -8.04 -7.33
C MET A 29 -24.35 -9.41 -7.39
N ALA A 30 -23.55 -9.62 -8.42
CA ALA A 30 -22.65 -10.75 -8.50
C ALA A 30 -21.64 -10.61 -7.35
N GLN A 31 -21.84 -11.39 -6.28
CA GLN A 31 -20.85 -11.49 -5.21
C GLN A 31 -19.52 -11.96 -5.83
N ALA A 32 -18.55 -11.06 -5.88
CA ALA A 32 -17.17 -11.41 -6.20
C ALA A 32 -16.67 -12.38 -5.13
N LYS A 33 -16.72 -13.69 -5.43
CA LYS A 33 -16.07 -14.70 -4.60
C LYS A 33 -14.56 -14.47 -4.68
N GLU A 34 -14.00 -13.83 -3.67
CA GLU A 34 -12.55 -13.75 -3.48
C GLU A 34 -11.95 -15.16 -3.54
N LYS A 35 -11.25 -15.46 -4.63
CA LYS A 35 -10.36 -16.60 -4.67
C LYS A 35 -9.13 -16.25 -3.82
N LYS A 36 -9.05 -16.79 -2.61
CA LYS A 36 -7.83 -16.80 -1.79
C LYS A 36 -6.75 -17.66 -2.45
N GLY A 37 -6.16 -17.14 -3.53
CA GLY A 37 -4.89 -17.58 -4.10
C GLY A 37 -3.77 -16.63 -3.71
N ALA A 38 -2.53 -16.98 -4.04
CA ALA A 38 -1.43 -16.02 -3.98
C ALA A 38 -1.72 -14.80 -4.87
N PRO A 39 -1.32 -13.58 -4.49
CA PRO A 39 -1.47 -12.40 -5.33
C PRO A 39 -0.77 -12.62 -6.68
N ALA A 40 -1.37 -12.09 -7.75
CA ALA A 40 -0.74 -12.10 -9.07
C ALA A 40 0.63 -11.40 -9.00
N MET A 41 1.63 -11.91 -9.71
CA MET A 41 2.94 -11.28 -9.81
C MET A 41 2.95 -10.30 -10.99
N VAL A 42 3.61 -9.17 -10.82
CA VAL A 42 3.83 -8.15 -11.86
C VAL A 42 5.30 -7.82 -12.00
N LYS A 43 5.74 -7.56 -13.23
CA LYS A 43 7.10 -7.10 -13.53
C LYS A 43 7.17 -5.60 -13.34
N VAL A 44 8.19 -5.14 -12.62
CA VAL A 44 8.44 -3.72 -12.35
C VAL A 44 9.94 -3.43 -12.32
N ARG A 45 10.32 -2.16 -12.33
CA ARG A 45 11.64 -1.67 -11.90
C ARG A 45 11.47 -0.81 -10.67
N LEU A 46 12.11 -1.20 -9.57
CA LEU A 46 12.18 -0.38 -8.37
C LEU A 46 13.29 0.68 -8.51
N MET A 47 13.37 1.60 -7.56
CA MET A 47 14.44 2.61 -7.53
C MET A 47 15.55 2.14 -6.60
N LYS A 48 16.81 2.27 -7.04
CA LYS A 48 17.99 2.01 -6.21
C LYS A 48 18.36 3.22 -5.35
N GLU A 49 19.26 3.01 -4.38
CA GLU A 49 19.84 4.09 -3.56
C GLU A 49 20.56 5.19 -4.39
N ASP A 50 21.01 4.89 -5.61
CA ASP A 50 21.58 5.89 -6.53
C ASP A 50 20.55 6.64 -7.40
N GLY A 51 19.25 6.47 -7.09
CA GLY A 51 18.13 7.08 -7.79
C GLY A 51 17.79 6.47 -9.15
N LYS A 52 18.56 5.49 -9.64
CA LYS A 52 18.37 4.90 -10.98
C LYS A 52 17.42 3.70 -10.97
N PRO A 53 16.88 3.30 -12.14
CA PRO A 53 16.05 2.11 -12.24
C PRO A 53 16.80 0.82 -11.91
N GLY A 54 16.11 -0.07 -11.20
CA GLY A 54 16.49 -1.44 -10.93
C GLY A 54 16.61 -2.32 -12.18
N SER A 55 17.05 -3.56 -11.96
CA SER A 55 16.71 -4.65 -12.88
C SER A 55 15.19 -4.86 -12.90
N VAL A 56 14.67 -5.49 -13.96
CA VAL A 56 13.27 -5.96 -13.95
C VAL A 56 13.13 -7.04 -12.89
N ARG A 57 12.17 -6.89 -11.99
CA ARG A 57 11.90 -7.83 -10.90
C ARG A 57 10.41 -8.12 -10.80
N GLU A 58 10.06 -9.36 -10.46
CA GLU A 58 8.66 -9.75 -10.23
C GLU A 58 8.30 -9.49 -8.77
N VAL A 59 7.26 -8.68 -8.55
CA VAL A 59 6.74 -8.35 -7.22
C VAL A 59 5.26 -8.73 -7.12
N PRO A 60 4.75 -9.02 -5.90
CA PRO A 60 3.32 -9.19 -5.70
C PRO A 60 2.55 -7.93 -6.10
N LYS A 61 1.46 -8.10 -6.84
CA LYS A 61 0.49 -7.04 -7.11
C LYS A 61 -0.18 -6.64 -5.80
N VAL A 62 -0.29 -5.34 -5.54
CA VAL A 62 -0.97 -4.78 -4.37
C VAL A 62 -2.46 -4.80 -4.65
N VAL A 63 -3.10 -5.89 -4.22
CA VAL A 63 -4.56 -6.06 -4.22
C VAL A 63 -5.09 -5.65 -2.85
N LYS A 64 -6.01 -4.69 -2.84
CA LYS A 64 -6.69 -4.17 -1.64
C LYS A 64 -8.12 -3.81 -1.98
N SER A 65 -9.02 -4.02 -1.03
CA SER A 65 -10.40 -3.57 -1.08
C SER A 65 -10.53 -2.05 -1.03
N ASP A 66 -11.67 -1.51 -1.44
CA ASP A 66 -11.95 -0.07 -1.35
C ASP A 66 -11.91 0.45 0.10
N LYS A 67 -12.26 -0.40 1.08
CA LYS A 67 -12.17 -0.07 2.51
C LYS A 67 -10.71 0.11 2.96
N GLU A 68 -9.83 -0.82 2.57
CA GLU A 68 -8.38 -0.71 2.82
C GLU A 68 -7.78 0.51 2.12
N TRP A 69 -8.15 0.78 0.86
CA TRP A 69 -7.68 1.97 0.15
C TRP A 69 -8.19 3.26 0.80
N ALA A 70 -9.44 3.34 1.24
CA ALA A 70 -10.00 4.50 1.93
C ALA A 70 -9.46 4.70 3.37
N ALA A 71 -8.88 3.67 3.97
CA ALA A 71 -8.12 3.79 5.23
C ALA A 71 -6.72 4.40 5.00
N ARG A 72 -6.11 4.12 3.84
CA ARG A 72 -4.73 4.51 3.50
C ARG A 72 -4.61 5.84 2.74
N LEU A 73 -5.51 6.10 1.81
CA LEU A 73 -5.46 7.24 0.89
C LEU A 73 -6.20 8.46 1.46
N THR A 74 -5.82 9.65 1.01
CA THR A 74 -6.68 10.83 1.16
C THR A 74 -7.95 10.69 0.29
N ILE A 75 -9.01 11.45 0.62
CA ILE A 75 -10.27 11.43 -0.13
C ILE A 75 -10.02 11.72 -1.63
N GLU A 76 -9.15 12.68 -1.95
CA GLU A 76 -8.86 13.06 -3.32
C GLU A 76 -8.00 12.00 -4.06
N GLN A 77 -7.03 11.39 -3.38
CA GLN A 77 -6.28 10.24 -3.90
C GLN A 77 -7.18 9.05 -4.21
N PHE A 78 -8.15 8.76 -3.33
CA PHE A 78 -9.13 7.70 -3.57
C PHE A 78 -10.03 8.04 -4.75
N ARG A 79 -10.61 9.25 -4.79
CA ARG A 79 -11.49 9.72 -5.87
C ARG A 79 -10.82 9.65 -7.25
N ILE A 80 -9.56 10.08 -7.34
CA ILE A 80 -8.83 10.06 -8.61
C ILE A 80 -8.35 8.64 -8.91
N GLY A 81 -7.58 8.05 -8.00
CA GLY A 81 -6.86 6.80 -8.26
C GLY A 81 -7.70 5.52 -8.21
N ARG A 82 -8.85 5.51 -7.53
CA ARG A 82 -9.74 4.33 -7.40
C ARG A 82 -11.09 4.47 -8.09
N THR A 83 -11.51 5.71 -8.42
CA THR A 83 -12.79 5.97 -9.12
C THR A 83 -12.61 6.80 -10.39
N GLU A 84 -11.43 6.71 -11.03
CA GLU A 84 -11.12 7.29 -12.35
C GLU A 84 -11.41 8.81 -12.47
N GLY A 85 -11.34 9.51 -11.34
CA GLY A 85 -11.54 10.95 -11.29
C GLY A 85 -10.34 11.72 -11.86
N THR A 86 -10.56 12.98 -12.23
CA THR A 86 -9.48 13.91 -12.59
C THR A 86 -9.43 15.08 -11.60
N GLU A 87 -8.24 15.57 -11.24
CA GLU A 87 -8.08 16.84 -10.49
C GLU A 87 -8.40 18.04 -11.39
N ARG A 88 -8.67 19.21 -10.81
CA ARG A 88 -8.84 20.44 -11.60
C ARG A 88 -7.49 20.94 -12.11
N ALA A 89 -7.46 21.39 -13.36
CA ALA A 89 -6.28 22.05 -13.94
C ALA A 89 -5.77 23.19 -13.04
N PHE A 90 -4.44 23.31 -12.94
CA PHE A 90 -3.75 24.34 -12.15
C PHE A 90 -4.08 24.33 -10.64
N CYS A 91 -4.60 23.21 -10.12
CA CYS A 91 -4.90 23.05 -8.67
C CYS A 91 -4.04 21.97 -7.99
N GLY A 92 -3.37 21.10 -8.75
CA GLY A 92 -2.58 19.99 -8.22
C GLY A 92 -1.16 20.39 -7.83
N VAL A 93 -0.71 19.95 -6.63
CA VAL A 93 0.56 20.37 -5.98
C VAL A 93 1.86 20.09 -6.76
N PHE A 94 1.78 19.45 -7.93
CA PHE A 94 2.93 19.12 -8.76
C PHE A 94 2.88 19.72 -10.17
N HIS A 95 1.84 20.48 -10.55
CA HIS A 95 1.77 21.08 -11.89
C HIS A 95 2.98 21.98 -12.19
N ASP A 96 3.40 22.80 -11.22
CA ASP A 96 4.52 23.73 -11.26
C ASP A 96 5.77 23.27 -10.49
N ASN A 97 5.81 22.03 -10.01
CA ASN A 97 7.03 21.52 -9.35
C ASN A 97 8.18 21.41 -10.38
N HIS A 98 9.28 22.10 -10.10
CA HIS A 98 10.52 22.13 -10.90
C HIS A 98 11.73 21.53 -10.16
N ARG A 99 11.53 20.98 -8.95
CA ARG A 99 12.59 20.34 -8.17
C ARG A 99 13.05 19.05 -8.84
N LYS A 100 14.35 18.76 -8.73
CA LYS A 100 14.92 17.48 -9.19
C LYS A 100 14.53 16.35 -8.24
N GLY A 101 14.38 15.14 -8.78
CA GLY A 101 13.83 14.00 -8.04
C GLY A 101 12.95 13.09 -8.88
N VAL A 102 12.22 12.21 -8.20
CA VAL A 102 11.38 11.15 -8.79
C VAL A 102 9.96 11.25 -8.26
N TYR A 103 8.99 10.97 -9.12
CA TYR A 103 7.59 10.86 -8.80
C TYR A 103 7.19 9.38 -8.64
N PHE A 104 6.42 9.06 -7.61
CA PHE A 104 5.99 7.70 -7.27
C PHE A 104 4.47 7.62 -7.20
N CYS A 105 3.93 6.42 -7.35
CA CYS A 105 2.51 6.16 -7.11
C CYS A 105 2.17 6.39 -5.64
N ALA A 106 1.29 7.33 -5.33
CA ALA A 106 0.87 7.62 -3.95
C ALA A 106 0.25 6.41 -3.22
N GLY A 107 -0.32 5.45 -3.96
CA GLY A 107 -0.95 4.27 -3.38
C GLY A 107 0.03 3.18 -2.94
N CYS A 108 1.10 2.93 -3.70
CA CYS A 108 2.02 1.81 -3.42
C CYS A 108 3.51 2.16 -3.42
N GLY A 109 3.92 3.38 -3.77
CA GLY A 109 5.32 3.81 -3.77
C GLY A 109 6.15 3.35 -4.97
N LEU A 110 5.54 2.81 -6.02
CA LEU A 110 6.25 2.44 -7.25
C LEU A 110 6.76 3.70 -7.97
N PRO A 111 8.03 3.79 -8.42
CA PRO A 111 8.51 4.95 -9.19
C PRO A 111 7.82 5.01 -10.56
N LEU A 112 7.34 6.19 -10.95
CA LEU A 112 6.53 6.39 -12.15
C LEU A 112 7.19 7.31 -13.17
N PHE A 113 7.80 8.43 -12.75
CA PHE A 113 8.37 9.44 -13.66
C PHE A 113 9.58 10.15 -13.05
N PHE A 114 10.57 10.53 -13.85
CA PHE A 114 11.62 11.47 -13.41
C PHE A 114 11.16 12.93 -13.59
N SER A 115 11.59 13.79 -12.69
CA SER A 115 11.49 15.26 -12.86
C SER A 115 12.18 15.78 -14.12
N GLY A 116 13.27 15.14 -14.57
CA GLY A 116 13.96 15.48 -15.81
C GLY A 116 13.12 15.22 -17.07
N ASP A 117 12.11 14.36 -16.98
CA ASP A 117 11.19 14.05 -18.08
C ASP A 117 9.93 14.94 -18.06
N LYS A 118 9.78 15.80 -17.03
CA LYS A 118 8.66 16.72 -16.86
C LYS A 118 8.83 17.93 -17.76
N PHE A 119 7.75 18.33 -18.43
CA PHE A 119 7.69 19.55 -19.24
C PHE A 119 6.40 20.33 -19.01
N ASP A 120 6.37 21.59 -19.41
CA ASP A 120 5.15 22.39 -19.41
C ASP A 120 4.38 22.14 -20.71
N SER A 121 3.17 21.60 -20.57
CA SER A 121 2.23 21.32 -21.66
C SER A 121 1.16 22.40 -21.81
N GLY A 122 1.09 23.38 -20.90
CA GLY A 122 0.01 24.35 -20.80
C GLY A 122 -1.33 23.77 -20.32
N THR A 123 -1.43 22.48 -20.01
CA THR A 123 -2.73 21.86 -19.63
C THR A 123 -3.12 22.11 -18.17
N GLY A 124 -2.14 22.41 -17.30
CA GLY A 124 -2.36 22.57 -15.85
C GLY A 124 -2.26 21.29 -15.03
N TRP A 125 -1.77 20.20 -15.63
CA TRP A 125 -1.41 18.95 -14.95
C TRP A 125 0.08 18.62 -15.19
N PRO A 126 0.79 18.00 -14.24
CA PRO A 126 2.16 17.55 -14.46
C PRO A 126 2.22 16.60 -15.67
N SER A 127 3.04 16.99 -16.65
CA SER A 127 3.13 16.32 -17.94
C SER A 127 4.56 15.81 -18.15
N PHE A 128 4.69 14.54 -18.52
CA PHE A 128 5.99 13.87 -18.71
C PHE A 128 6.06 13.27 -20.13
N PHE A 129 7.26 13.21 -20.72
CA PHE A 129 7.39 12.62 -22.07
C PHE A 129 7.74 11.13 -22.08
N GLN A 130 8.21 10.57 -20.96
CA GLN A 130 8.48 9.15 -20.79
C GLN A 130 8.30 8.74 -19.32
N PRO A 131 8.00 7.46 -19.02
CA PRO A 131 7.98 6.95 -17.65
C PRO A 131 9.39 6.65 -17.13
N PHE A 132 9.52 6.50 -15.81
CA PHE A 132 10.72 5.99 -15.13
C PHE A 132 11.15 4.61 -15.65
N ALA A 133 10.15 3.79 -16.01
CA ALA A 133 10.31 2.48 -16.63
C ALA A 133 9.00 2.10 -17.35
N GLU A 134 9.09 1.53 -18.55
CA GLU A 134 7.92 1.02 -19.28
C GLU A 134 7.18 -0.05 -18.46
N GLU A 135 7.91 -0.90 -17.74
CA GLU A 135 7.33 -1.97 -16.92
C GLU A 135 6.48 -1.46 -15.74
N ASN A 136 6.57 -0.18 -15.37
CA ASN A 136 5.84 0.40 -14.24
C ASN A 136 4.49 1.02 -14.63
N ILE A 137 4.25 1.21 -15.93
CA ILE A 137 3.03 1.82 -16.48
C ILE A 137 2.20 0.78 -17.21
N GLY A 138 0.91 0.75 -16.87
CA GLY A 138 -0.11 0.01 -17.59
C GLY A 138 -0.94 0.97 -18.43
N GLU A 139 -1.30 0.55 -19.63
CA GLU A 139 -2.11 1.33 -20.55
C GLU A 139 -3.41 0.57 -20.89
N GLN A 140 -4.54 1.27 -20.92
CA GLN A 140 -5.84 0.70 -21.24
C GLN A 140 -6.68 1.68 -22.08
N THR A 141 -7.52 1.15 -22.98
CA THR A 141 -8.46 1.97 -23.74
C THR A 141 -9.58 2.49 -22.84
N ASP A 142 -9.64 3.80 -22.66
CA ASP A 142 -10.74 4.53 -22.06
C ASP A 142 -11.69 5.02 -23.17
N SER A 143 -12.98 4.69 -23.05
CA SER A 143 -14.04 5.12 -23.97
C SER A 143 -15.13 5.96 -23.27
N ALA A 144 -14.85 6.46 -22.06
CA ALA A 144 -15.77 7.28 -21.29
C ALA A 144 -16.02 8.64 -21.94
N LEU A 145 -17.15 9.26 -21.58
CA LEU A 145 -17.55 10.60 -22.04
C LEU A 145 -17.62 10.77 -23.57
N GLY A 146 -17.70 9.67 -24.33
CA GLY A 146 -17.76 9.69 -25.80
C GLY A 146 -16.42 9.98 -26.49
N MET A 147 -15.30 9.90 -25.77
CA MET A 147 -13.95 10.07 -26.30
C MET A 147 -13.18 8.75 -26.19
N THR A 148 -12.33 8.42 -27.17
CA THR A 148 -11.36 7.33 -27.03
C THR A 148 -10.01 7.91 -26.60
N ARG A 149 -9.51 7.47 -25.45
CA ARG A 149 -8.23 7.88 -24.85
C ARG A 149 -7.46 6.65 -24.40
N THR A 150 -6.15 6.78 -24.19
CA THR A 150 -5.36 5.76 -23.49
C THR A 150 -5.19 6.17 -22.04
N GLU A 151 -5.87 5.46 -21.14
CA GLU A 151 -5.66 5.57 -19.69
C GLU A 151 -4.27 5.06 -19.34
N VAL A 152 -3.64 5.74 -18.37
CA VAL A 152 -2.37 5.39 -17.75
C VAL A 152 -2.66 5.01 -16.30
N HIS A 153 -2.30 3.79 -15.89
CA HIS A 153 -2.46 3.29 -14.51
C HIS A 153 -1.17 2.66 -13.97
N CYS A 154 -1.04 2.58 -12.65
CA CYS A 154 0.12 1.94 -12.01
C CYS A 154 -0.02 0.41 -12.05
N VAL A 155 0.89 -0.28 -12.76
CA VAL A 155 0.89 -1.76 -12.93
C VAL A 155 0.79 -2.52 -11.60
N ARG A 156 1.38 -1.97 -10.53
CA ARG A 156 1.45 -2.63 -9.23
C ARG A 156 0.16 -2.59 -8.41
N CYS A 157 -0.67 -1.55 -8.54
CA CYS A 157 -1.82 -1.36 -7.66
C CYS A 157 -3.11 -0.88 -8.34
N ASP A 158 -3.11 -0.77 -9.67
CA ASP A 158 -4.25 -0.30 -10.47
C ASP A 158 -4.75 1.08 -10.07
N MET A 159 -3.87 1.93 -9.52
CA MET A 159 -4.18 3.34 -9.32
C MET A 159 -4.26 4.04 -10.68
N HIS A 160 -5.41 4.61 -11.02
CA HIS A 160 -5.55 5.55 -12.13
C HIS A 160 -4.56 6.70 -11.94
N LEU A 161 -3.75 6.99 -12.95
CA LEU A 161 -2.76 8.06 -12.94
C LEU A 161 -3.21 9.24 -13.80
N GLY A 162 -3.73 8.95 -15.00
CA GLY A 162 -4.18 9.95 -15.97
C GLY A 162 -4.28 9.34 -17.35
N HIS A 163 -3.82 10.07 -18.37
CA HIS A 163 -3.90 9.64 -19.77
C HIS A 163 -2.61 9.97 -20.54
N VAL A 164 -2.30 9.17 -21.56
CA VAL A 164 -1.19 9.42 -22.50
C VAL A 164 -1.72 9.87 -23.87
N PHE A 165 -1.03 10.84 -24.46
CA PHE A 165 -1.40 11.46 -25.74
C PHE A 165 -0.20 11.50 -26.70
N PRO A 166 -0.42 11.38 -28.03
CA PRO A 166 0.65 11.40 -29.04
C PRO A 166 1.02 12.83 -29.50
N ASP A 167 0.91 13.82 -28.61
CA ASP A 167 1.15 15.25 -28.87
C ASP A 167 2.30 15.83 -28.03
N GLY A 168 3.17 14.97 -27.52
CA GLY A 168 4.30 15.35 -26.67
C GLY A 168 5.57 15.75 -27.43
N PRO A 169 6.61 16.20 -26.70
CA PRO A 169 7.88 16.58 -27.29
C PRO A 169 8.68 15.36 -27.77
N LYS A 170 9.69 15.62 -28.60
CA LYS A 170 10.76 14.64 -28.87
C LYS A 170 11.53 14.34 -27.57
N PRO A 171 12.07 13.12 -27.38
CA PRO A 171 12.24 12.07 -28.39
C PRO A 171 11.03 11.16 -28.63
N THR A 172 10.15 10.98 -27.64
CA THR A 172 9.06 9.99 -27.69
C THR A 172 7.86 10.44 -28.50
N GLY A 173 7.57 11.74 -28.54
CA GLY A 173 6.30 12.27 -29.07
C GLY A 173 5.10 12.02 -28.15
N LEU A 174 5.32 11.48 -26.95
CA LEU A 174 4.28 11.13 -25.98
C LEU A 174 4.16 12.20 -24.89
N ARG A 175 2.94 12.42 -24.41
CA ARG A 175 2.61 13.26 -23.26
C ARG A 175 1.78 12.45 -22.27
N TYR A 176 2.44 11.97 -21.23
CA TYR A 176 1.80 11.41 -20.04
C TYR A 176 1.27 12.59 -19.21
N CYS A 177 -0.04 12.82 -19.27
CA CYS A 177 -0.73 13.90 -18.55
C CYS A 177 -1.34 13.31 -17.26
N ILE A 178 -0.71 13.58 -16.12
CA ILE A 178 -0.92 12.82 -14.88
C ILE A 178 -1.55 13.71 -13.82
N ASN A 179 -2.44 13.14 -12.99
CA ASN A 179 -2.99 13.84 -11.83
C ASN A 179 -1.94 13.96 -10.73
N SER A 180 -1.68 15.16 -10.24
CA SER A 180 -0.75 15.44 -9.12
C SER A 180 -1.14 14.68 -7.86
N ALA A 181 -2.44 14.61 -7.54
CA ALA A 181 -2.94 14.03 -6.29
C ALA A 181 -2.53 12.55 -6.07
N VAL A 182 -2.43 11.76 -7.15
CA VAL A 182 -2.05 10.34 -7.11
C VAL A 182 -0.54 10.10 -7.24
N LEU A 183 0.25 11.17 -7.30
CA LEU A 183 1.69 11.13 -7.18
C LEU A 183 2.13 11.44 -5.74
N SER A 184 3.26 10.89 -5.34
CA SER A 184 4.13 11.47 -4.32
C SER A 184 5.47 11.83 -4.98
N PHE A 185 6.27 12.69 -4.33
CA PHE A 185 7.53 13.17 -4.89
C PHE A 185 8.65 13.05 -3.87
N GLN A 186 9.78 12.47 -4.28
CA GLN A 186 11.03 12.50 -3.52
C GLN A 186 12.03 13.37 -4.25
N GLU A 187 12.56 14.37 -3.56
CA GLU A 187 13.58 15.27 -4.08
C GLU A 187 14.95 14.55 -4.18
N GLU A 188 15.71 14.86 -5.23
CA GLU A 188 17.08 14.37 -5.41
C GLU A 188 18.01 15.03 -4.39
N GLY A 189 18.79 14.23 -3.68
CA GLY A 189 19.73 14.72 -2.68
C GLY A 189 20.40 13.58 -1.92
N PRO A 190 21.29 13.89 -0.96
CA PRO A 190 21.83 12.88 -0.06
C PRO A 190 20.71 12.23 0.75
N ALA A 191 20.88 10.95 1.10
CA ALA A 191 20.02 10.29 2.08
C ALA A 191 19.96 11.13 3.38
N PRO A 192 18.79 11.23 4.03
CA PRO A 192 18.64 12.04 5.22
C PRO A 192 19.53 11.49 6.34
N GLY A 193 19.98 12.35 7.26
CA GLY A 193 20.88 11.93 8.35
C GLY A 193 20.27 10.91 9.32
N VAL A 194 18.94 10.78 9.29
CA VAL A 194 18.16 9.76 9.98
C VAL A 194 17.11 9.24 9.00
N GLU A 195 16.96 7.92 8.89
CA GLU A 195 15.88 7.27 8.16
C GLU A 195 14.95 6.50 9.09
N THR A 196 13.72 6.29 8.65
CA THR A 196 12.68 5.54 9.38
C THR A 196 12.28 4.30 8.59
N ILE A 197 11.99 3.21 9.27
CA ILE A 197 11.38 1.98 8.71
C ILE A 197 10.49 1.33 9.78
N TYR A 198 9.37 0.70 9.39
CA TYR A 198 8.55 -0.06 10.35
C TYR A 198 8.70 -1.56 10.10
N LEU A 199 8.95 -2.31 11.18
CA LEU A 199 9.33 -3.73 11.15
C LEU A 199 8.40 -4.55 12.05
N GLY A 200 7.61 -5.45 11.45
CA GLY A 200 6.81 -6.44 12.16
C GLY A 200 7.52 -7.79 12.16
N ALA A 201 7.70 -8.40 13.34
CA ALA A 201 8.50 -9.62 13.51
C ALA A 201 7.96 -10.53 14.64
N GLY A 202 6.64 -10.50 14.87
CA GLY A 202 6.01 -11.08 16.06
C GLY A 202 5.77 -10.03 17.15
N CYS A 203 5.71 -10.47 18.42
CA CYS A 203 5.49 -9.58 19.55
C CYS A 203 6.51 -8.42 19.58
N PHE A 204 6.01 -7.19 19.44
CA PHE A 204 6.84 -6.00 19.27
C PHE A 204 7.78 -5.66 20.44
N TRP A 205 7.53 -6.17 21.66
CA TRP A 205 8.38 -5.94 22.82
C TRP A 205 9.78 -6.55 22.65
N GLY A 206 9.85 -7.76 22.09
CA GLY A 206 11.12 -8.43 21.80
C GLY A 206 11.88 -7.74 20.67
N VAL A 207 11.15 -7.21 19.68
CA VAL A 207 11.70 -6.49 18.53
C VAL A 207 12.28 -5.14 18.96
N GLU A 208 11.56 -4.39 19.80
CA GLU A 208 12.05 -3.12 20.34
C GLU A 208 13.33 -3.30 21.17
N GLU A 209 13.36 -4.28 22.07
CA GLU A 209 14.52 -4.46 22.96
C GLU A 209 15.81 -4.76 22.20
N VAL A 210 15.76 -5.63 21.18
CA VAL A 210 16.96 -5.96 20.39
C VAL A 210 17.38 -4.81 19.47
N PHE A 211 16.43 -4.05 18.90
CA PHE A 211 16.76 -2.89 18.06
C PHE A 211 17.15 -1.64 18.86
N ALA A 212 16.71 -1.49 20.11
CA ALA A 212 17.18 -0.43 21.00
C ALA A 212 18.70 -0.51 21.25
N GLN A 213 19.27 -1.72 21.15
CA GLN A 213 20.71 -1.99 21.29
C GLN A 213 21.45 -2.07 19.94
N PHE A 214 20.75 -1.97 18.80
CA PHE A 214 21.35 -2.13 17.48
C PHE A 214 22.27 -0.94 17.10
N PRO A 215 23.51 -1.18 16.62
CA PRO A 215 24.43 -0.11 16.26
C PRO A 215 23.88 0.83 15.18
N GLY A 216 23.66 2.09 15.55
CA GLY A 216 23.12 3.12 14.66
C GLY A 216 21.65 3.46 14.90
N THR A 217 20.95 2.76 15.80
CA THR A 217 19.60 3.16 16.25
C THR A 217 19.61 4.57 16.83
N LYS A 218 18.66 5.40 16.37
CA LYS A 218 18.41 6.75 16.86
C LYS A 218 17.26 6.79 17.86
N SER A 219 16.16 6.11 17.54
CA SER A 219 14.99 5.95 18.39
C SER A 219 14.19 4.70 18.01
N THR A 220 13.55 4.10 19.00
CA THR A 220 12.55 3.04 18.87
C THR A 220 11.21 3.54 19.39
N GLU A 221 10.13 3.06 18.78
CA GLU A 221 8.78 3.18 19.31
C GLU A 221 7.94 2.00 18.80
N VAL A 222 7.10 1.41 19.64
CA VAL A 222 6.22 0.31 19.23
C VAL A 222 4.82 0.81 18.87
N GLY A 223 4.17 0.16 17.91
CA GLY A 223 2.88 0.58 17.40
C GLY A 223 2.23 -0.41 16.44
N TYR A 224 1.23 0.08 15.74
CA TYR A 224 0.34 -0.67 14.86
C TYR A 224 0.39 -0.06 13.45
N ALA A 225 0.62 -0.88 12.42
CA ALA A 225 0.68 -0.43 11.03
C ALA A 225 0.20 -1.48 10.03
N GLY A 226 -0.17 -1.03 8.82
CA GLY A 226 -0.50 -1.90 7.69
C GLY A 226 -1.90 -2.50 7.70
N GLY A 227 -2.77 -2.08 8.63
CA GLY A 227 -4.19 -2.42 8.71
C GLY A 227 -5.15 -1.31 8.29
N GLU A 228 -6.43 -1.52 8.55
CA GLU A 228 -7.56 -0.69 8.11
C GLU A 228 -8.11 0.24 9.19
N THR A 229 -8.12 -0.21 10.45
CA THR A 229 -8.75 0.54 11.54
C THR A 229 -7.96 1.81 11.83
N LYS A 230 -8.63 2.96 11.87
CA LYS A 230 -8.01 4.24 12.23
C LYS A 230 -7.83 4.29 13.76
N ASN A 231 -6.63 4.65 14.22
CA ASN A 231 -6.26 4.77 15.63
C ASN A 231 -6.64 3.53 16.48
N PRO A 232 -6.16 2.32 16.12
CA PRO A 232 -6.45 1.10 16.87
C PRO A 232 -5.85 1.17 18.29
N THR A 233 -6.54 0.53 19.24
CA THR A 233 -5.98 0.15 20.56
C THR A 233 -5.44 -1.27 20.53
N TYR A 234 -4.62 -1.66 21.50
CA TYR A 234 -4.12 -3.02 21.66
C TYR A 234 -5.25 -4.06 21.64
N GLU A 235 -6.32 -3.85 22.41
CA GLU A 235 -7.45 -4.78 22.49
C GLU A 235 -8.15 -4.94 21.13
N SER A 236 -8.22 -3.86 20.34
CA SER A 236 -8.75 -3.93 18.98
C SER A 236 -7.84 -4.75 18.06
N VAL A 237 -6.50 -4.62 18.18
CA VAL A 237 -5.54 -5.39 17.39
C VAL A 237 -5.59 -6.87 17.76
N CYS A 238 -5.66 -7.21 19.05
CA CYS A 238 -5.83 -8.58 19.53
C CYS A 238 -7.10 -9.28 19.03
N SER A 239 -8.09 -8.53 18.52
CA SER A 239 -9.32 -9.12 17.97
C SER A 239 -9.15 -9.73 16.55
N HIS A 240 -8.02 -9.51 15.88
CA HIS A 240 -7.77 -9.90 14.48
C HIS A 240 -8.72 -9.25 13.45
N THR A 241 -9.45 -8.19 13.83
CA THR A 241 -10.41 -7.50 12.93
C THR A 241 -9.88 -6.21 12.31
N THR A 242 -8.66 -5.79 12.68
CA THR A 242 -8.09 -4.49 12.26
C THR A 242 -7.11 -4.60 11.09
N GLY A 243 -6.55 -5.78 10.84
CA GLY A 243 -5.51 -6.03 9.83
C GLY A 243 -4.12 -5.46 10.16
N HIS A 244 -3.95 -4.76 11.30
CA HIS A 244 -2.65 -4.17 11.66
C HIS A 244 -1.65 -5.25 12.09
N ALA A 245 -0.37 -5.04 11.76
CA ALA A 245 0.74 -5.72 12.40
C ALA A 245 1.15 -4.96 13.66
N GLU A 246 1.59 -5.69 14.68
CA GLU A 246 2.51 -5.14 15.68
C GLU A 246 3.83 -4.82 14.99
N VAL A 247 4.29 -3.58 15.13
CA VAL A 247 5.52 -3.10 14.49
C VAL A 247 6.38 -2.29 15.46
N LEU A 248 7.69 -2.41 15.27
CA LEU A 248 8.65 -1.42 15.70
C LEU A 248 8.76 -0.32 14.64
N LYS A 249 8.54 0.93 15.01
CA LYS A 249 9.07 2.10 14.30
C LYS A 249 10.53 2.28 14.72
N LEU A 250 11.45 2.03 13.79
CA LEU A 250 12.87 2.26 13.97
C LEU A 250 13.29 3.52 13.22
N ASP A 251 13.86 4.47 13.93
CA ASP A 251 14.65 5.56 13.33
C ASP A 251 16.14 5.23 13.51
N TYR A 252 16.94 5.36 12.46
CA TYR A 252 18.37 5.01 12.49
C TYR A 252 19.24 6.04 11.76
N GLU A 253 20.46 6.25 12.26
CA GLU A 253 21.42 7.21 11.70
C GLU A 253 22.15 6.61 10.48
N THR A 254 21.92 7.17 9.29
CA THR A 254 22.48 6.71 8.00
C THR A 254 24.02 6.78 7.92
N LYS A 255 24.65 7.52 8.84
CA LYS A 255 26.12 7.56 8.99
C LYS A 255 26.69 6.41 9.83
N LYS A 256 25.86 5.65 10.54
CA LYS A 256 26.25 4.56 11.44
C LYS A 256 25.83 3.19 10.90
N THR A 257 24.66 3.13 10.26
CA THR A 257 24.09 1.92 9.64
C THR A 257 23.31 2.28 8.38
N ASP A 258 23.00 1.27 7.57
CA ASP A 258 22.22 1.36 6.34
C ASP A 258 21.02 0.41 6.38
N THR A 259 20.11 0.55 5.42
CA THR A 259 18.91 -0.30 5.29
C THR A 259 19.28 -1.79 5.21
N ALA A 260 20.35 -2.13 4.48
CA ALA A 260 20.76 -3.52 4.29
C ALA A 260 21.15 -4.18 5.62
N LYS A 261 21.95 -3.52 6.47
CA LYS A 261 22.32 -4.01 7.81
C LYS A 261 21.12 -4.10 8.75
N VAL A 262 20.21 -3.12 8.71
CA VAL A 262 18.96 -3.14 9.50
C VAL A 262 18.13 -4.37 9.13
N LEU A 263 17.97 -4.65 7.84
CA LEU A 263 17.17 -5.78 7.35
C LEU A 263 17.88 -7.13 7.51
N GLU A 264 19.20 -7.20 7.32
CA GLU A 264 19.99 -8.39 7.67
C GLU A 264 19.95 -8.72 9.17
N TYR A 265 19.75 -7.73 10.05
CA TYR A 265 19.51 -7.96 11.47
C TYR A 265 18.05 -8.38 11.75
N PHE A 266 17.07 -7.71 11.14
CA PHE A 266 15.65 -8.08 11.19
C PHE A 266 15.43 -9.57 10.86
N PHE A 267 16.03 -10.08 9.78
CA PHE A 267 15.91 -11.49 9.40
C PHE A 267 16.65 -12.47 10.33
N LYS A 268 17.50 -12.01 11.26
CA LYS A 268 18.19 -12.87 12.24
C LYS A 268 17.42 -13.03 13.56
N ILE A 269 16.53 -12.10 13.91
CA ILE A 269 15.87 -12.03 15.23
C ILE A 269 14.51 -12.75 15.31
N HIS A 270 14.00 -13.28 14.20
CA HIS A 270 12.68 -13.94 14.12
C HIS A 270 12.64 -14.99 13.01
N ASP A 271 11.61 -15.86 12.99
CA ASP A 271 11.32 -16.72 11.84
C ASP A 271 10.45 -15.97 10.81
N PRO A 272 10.96 -15.64 9.60
CA PRO A 272 10.22 -14.95 8.55
C PRO A 272 9.43 -15.91 7.65
N THR A 273 9.38 -17.21 7.97
CA THR A 273 8.73 -18.25 7.14
C THR A 273 7.35 -18.67 7.68
N THR A 274 6.95 -18.18 8.85
CA THR A 274 5.66 -18.44 9.48
C THR A 274 4.63 -17.37 9.12
N LEU A 275 3.69 -17.72 8.25
CA LEU A 275 2.60 -16.82 7.85
C LEU A 275 1.67 -16.54 9.05
N ASN A 276 1.46 -15.26 9.37
CA ASN A 276 0.56 -14.79 10.44
C ASN A 276 0.78 -15.50 11.78
N ARG A 277 2.06 -15.66 12.16
CA ARG A 277 2.51 -16.29 13.40
C ARG A 277 3.97 -15.95 13.68
N GLN A 278 4.34 -15.83 14.95
CA GLN A 278 5.73 -15.93 15.41
C GLN A 278 5.80 -16.83 16.64
N GLY A 279 6.62 -17.89 16.62
CA GLY A 279 6.76 -18.80 17.77
C GLY A 279 5.42 -19.31 18.33
N PRO A 280 5.06 -19.02 19.59
CA PRO A 280 3.75 -19.35 20.17
C PRO A 280 2.62 -18.40 19.73
N ASP A 281 2.95 -17.18 19.30
CA ASP A 281 2.01 -16.08 19.04
C ASP A 281 1.36 -16.26 17.65
N VAL A 282 0.08 -16.61 17.63
CA VAL A 282 -0.68 -16.88 16.39
C VAL A 282 -1.62 -15.72 16.11
N GLY A 283 -1.53 -15.16 14.90
CA GLY A 283 -2.29 -13.98 14.53
C GLY A 283 -1.69 -13.19 13.38
N ASP A 284 -2.54 -12.54 12.58
CA ASP A 284 -2.14 -11.61 11.53
C ASP A 284 -1.36 -10.40 12.08
N GLN A 285 -1.57 -10.01 13.34
CA GLN A 285 -0.78 -8.98 13.99
C GLN A 285 0.68 -9.37 14.21
N TYR A 286 0.99 -10.66 14.31
CA TYR A 286 2.35 -11.18 14.52
C TYR A 286 3.09 -11.54 13.23
N ARG A 287 2.55 -11.14 12.07
CA ARG A 287 3.16 -11.44 10.76
C ARG A 287 4.52 -10.76 10.58
N SER A 288 5.41 -11.44 9.86
CA SER A 288 6.64 -10.82 9.36
C SER A 288 6.30 -9.77 8.30
N ALA A 289 6.69 -8.51 8.52
CA ALA A 289 6.41 -7.40 7.62
C ALA A 289 7.50 -6.32 7.64
N ILE A 290 7.77 -5.75 6.48
CA ILE A 290 8.62 -4.58 6.26
C ILE A 290 7.75 -3.50 5.62
N PHE A 291 7.53 -2.41 6.34
CA PHE A 291 6.84 -1.24 5.82
C PHE A 291 7.87 -0.13 5.56
N PHE A 292 8.22 0.05 4.28
CA PHE A 292 9.23 1.02 3.88
C PHE A 292 8.66 2.45 3.90
N THR A 293 9.42 3.42 4.41
CA THR A 293 9.03 4.84 4.35
C THR A 293 9.63 5.56 3.15
N ARG A 294 10.70 4.98 2.58
CA ARG A 294 11.38 5.44 1.37
C ARG A 294 11.40 4.36 0.28
N PRO A 295 11.18 4.70 -1.00
CA PRO A 295 11.10 3.71 -2.09
C PRO A 295 12.36 2.86 -2.28
N GLU A 296 13.55 3.39 -2.01
CA GLU A 296 14.82 2.66 -2.15
C GLU A 296 14.92 1.48 -1.16
N GLN A 297 14.32 1.64 0.03
CA GLN A 297 14.28 0.59 1.05
C GLN A 297 13.51 -0.65 0.54
N GLU A 298 12.60 -0.50 -0.43
CA GLU A 298 11.89 -1.64 -1.03
C GLU A 298 12.82 -2.52 -1.86
N GLU A 299 13.68 -1.94 -2.71
CA GLU A 299 14.63 -2.72 -3.50
C GLU A 299 15.64 -3.40 -2.57
N VAL A 300 16.20 -2.68 -1.59
CA VAL A 300 17.12 -3.26 -0.60
C VAL A 300 16.47 -4.41 0.20
N ALA A 301 15.22 -4.26 0.64
CA ALA A 301 14.50 -5.33 1.33
C ALA A 301 14.37 -6.60 0.47
N ARG A 302 14.08 -6.42 -0.82
CA ARG A 302 13.91 -7.53 -1.74
C ARG A 302 15.24 -8.15 -2.16
N GLU A 303 16.31 -7.37 -2.35
CA GLU A 303 17.68 -7.87 -2.55
C GLU A 303 18.17 -8.71 -1.35
N VAL A 304 17.86 -8.29 -0.11
CA VAL A 304 18.17 -9.08 1.09
C VAL A 304 17.38 -10.40 1.10
N ILE A 305 16.08 -10.38 0.78
CA ILE A 305 15.26 -11.62 0.66
C ILE A 305 15.82 -12.56 -0.42
N ASP A 306 16.16 -12.03 -1.60
CA ASP A 306 16.71 -12.80 -2.72
C ASP A 306 18.06 -13.43 -2.32
N LYS A 307 18.95 -12.68 -1.65
CA LYS A 307 20.24 -13.13 -1.11
C LYS A 307 20.09 -14.23 -0.05
N LEU A 308 19.16 -14.09 0.89
CA LEU A 308 18.90 -15.10 1.93
C LEU A 308 18.29 -16.38 1.33
N THR A 309 17.41 -16.23 0.33
CA THR A 309 16.78 -17.34 -0.39
C THR A 309 17.81 -18.12 -1.22
N ALA A 310 18.67 -17.42 -1.98
CA ALA A 310 19.72 -18.04 -2.79
C ALA A 310 20.74 -18.82 -1.94
N LYS A 311 21.07 -18.31 -0.74
CA LYS A 311 21.91 -19.00 0.25
C LYS A 311 21.22 -20.15 0.97
N LYS A 312 19.89 -20.29 0.85
CA LYS A 312 19.05 -21.25 1.62
C LYS A 312 19.19 -21.08 3.13
N GLU A 313 19.28 -19.83 3.61
CA GLU A 313 19.40 -19.51 5.04
C GLU A 313 18.15 -19.94 5.85
N PHE A 314 17.03 -20.21 5.17
CA PHE A 314 15.80 -20.73 5.74
C PHE A 314 15.38 -22.02 5.02
N SER A 315 14.87 -23.00 5.78
CA SER A 315 14.37 -24.28 5.25
C SER A 315 13.02 -24.17 4.54
N ARG A 316 12.37 -23.00 4.65
CA ARG A 316 11.10 -22.63 4.05
C ARG A 316 11.24 -21.28 3.34
N LEU A 317 10.30 -21.00 2.43
CA LEU A 317 10.22 -19.70 1.77
C LEU A 317 9.96 -18.60 2.79
N ILE A 318 10.63 -17.47 2.61
CA ILE A 318 10.35 -16.22 3.34
C ILE A 318 8.95 -15.73 2.91
N VAL A 319 8.08 -15.47 3.88
CA VAL A 319 6.70 -14.97 3.65
C VAL A 319 6.50 -13.52 4.10
N THR A 320 7.59 -12.83 4.42
CA THR A 320 7.60 -11.42 4.85
C THR A 320 6.88 -10.52 3.84
N GLN A 321 5.86 -9.79 4.32
CA GLN A 321 5.21 -8.74 3.54
C GLN A 321 6.18 -7.58 3.31
N VAL A 322 6.30 -7.08 2.08
CA VAL A 322 7.00 -5.83 1.77
C VAL A 322 6.01 -4.89 1.09
N ASP A 323 5.60 -3.83 1.80
CA ASP A 323 4.57 -2.86 1.38
C ASP A 323 5.05 -1.45 1.76
N LEU A 324 4.58 -0.42 1.07
CA LEU A 324 4.86 0.97 1.44
C LEU A 324 4.24 1.22 2.83
N ALA A 325 4.85 2.07 3.66
CA ALA A 325 4.28 2.50 4.92
C ALA A 325 2.92 3.20 4.71
N GLY A 326 1.90 2.74 5.45
CA GLY A 326 0.63 3.43 5.59
C GLY A 326 0.60 4.30 6.86
N PRO A 327 -0.60 4.67 7.34
CA PRO A 327 -0.77 5.21 8.67
C PRO A 327 -0.14 4.29 9.74
N TYR A 328 0.54 4.90 10.69
CA TYR A 328 1.10 4.25 11.87
C TYR A 328 0.42 4.84 13.11
N THR A 329 0.05 4.00 14.07
CA THR A 329 -0.48 4.42 15.37
C THR A 329 0.44 3.91 16.46
N LYS A 330 1.00 4.84 17.25
CA LYS A 330 1.80 4.54 18.43
C LYS A 330 0.98 3.68 19.41
N ALA A 331 1.55 2.58 19.90
CA ALA A 331 0.95 1.77 20.95
C ALA A 331 0.94 2.48 22.30
N GLU A 332 0.05 2.05 23.17
CA GLU A 332 -0.16 2.57 24.52
C GLU A 332 1.16 2.63 25.31
N GLU A 333 1.32 3.64 26.16
CA GLU A 333 2.60 3.91 26.85
C GLU A 333 3.09 2.74 27.72
N TYR A 334 2.21 1.83 28.13
CA TYR A 334 2.62 0.61 28.86
C TYR A 334 3.37 -0.40 27.96
N HIS A 335 3.15 -0.43 26.64
CA HIS A 335 3.91 -1.27 25.72
C HIS A 335 5.30 -0.70 25.38
N GLN A 336 5.47 0.61 25.43
CA GLN A 336 6.73 1.28 25.06
C GLN A 336 7.85 0.85 26.00
N LYS A 337 8.94 0.26 25.49
CA LYS A 337 10.09 -0.24 26.25
C LYS A 337 9.69 -1.25 27.34
N TYR A 338 8.70 -2.11 27.04
CA TYR A 338 8.08 -3.02 28.00
C TYR A 338 9.08 -3.83 28.83
N PHE A 339 10.04 -4.51 28.18
CA PHE A 339 11.04 -5.32 28.89
C PHE A 339 12.01 -4.50 29.76
N GLN A 340 12.32 -3.26 29.37
CA GLN A 340 13.13 -2.33 30.17
C GLN A 340 12.38 -1.83 31.41
N LYS A 341 11.04 -1.67 31.31
CA LYS A 341 10.17 -1.25 32.41
C LYS A 341 9.88 -2.37 33.41
N HIS A 342 9.66 -3.59 32.92
CA HIS A 342 9.11 -4.69 33.74
C HIS A 342 10.13 -5.76 34.14
N GLY A 343 11.31 -5.80 33.53
CA GLY A 343 12.32 -6.81 33.79
C GLY A 343 11.96 -8.15 33.14
N GLY A 344 12.56 -8.41 31.97
CA GLY A 344 12.35 -9.65 31.22
C GLY A 344 13.09 -9.62 29.88
N GLY A 345 12.88 -10.64 29.08
CA GLY A 345 13.39 -10.75 27.71
C GLY A 345 12.97 -12.08 27.10
N GLY A 346 12.81 -12.14 25.78
CA GLY A 346 12.41 -13.39 25.09
C GLY A 346 10.95 -13.51 24.68
N CYS A 347 10.53 -12.70 23.69
CA CYS A 347 9.54 -13.14 22.68
C CYS A 347 10.20 -13.40 21.31
N HIS A 348 11.41 -12.88 21.09
CA HIS A 348 12.24 -13.25 19.94
C HIS A 348 12.55 -14.76 20.00
N VAL A 349 12.51 -15.41 18.83
CA VAL A 349 12.98 -16.78 18.65
C VAL A 349 14.45 -16.68 18.21
N PRO A 350 15.43 -16.69 19.13
CA PRO A 350 16.83 -16.74 18.72
C PRO A 350 17.08 -18.03 17.93
N ARG A 351 17.92 -17.93 16.90
CA ARG A 351 18.49 -19.07 16.17
C ARG A 351 19.64 -19.70 16.95
#